data_AF-A0A3D3E517-F1
#
_entry.id   AF-A0A3D3E517-F1
#
_cell.length_a   1.000
_cell.length_b   1.000
_cell.length_c   1.000
_cell.angle_alpha   90.00
_cell.angle_beta   90.00
_cell.angle_gamma   90.00
#
_symmetry.space_group_name_H-M   'P 1'
#
loop_
_entity.id
_entity.type
_entity.pdbx_description
1 polymer ?
#
loop_
_entity_poly.entity_id
_entity_poly.type
_entity_poly.pdbx_seq_one_letter_code
_entity_poly.pdbx_strand_id
1 'polypeptide(L)' 'MRFVIAALLSLAALSFVLVFSEKDNYTIHVGARTPPTEAGCRQIGQDRTEEGKVLGIYSCPA' A
#
# COMPACT_ATOMS: atom_id res chain seq x y z
N MET A 1 9.96 -28.04 -25.46
CA MET A 1 10.67 -26.74 -25.34
C MET A 1 9.78 -25.60 -24.87
N ARG A 2 8.60 -25.37 -25.46
CA ARG A 2 7.69 -24.27 -25.03
C ARG A 2 7.31 -24.27 -23.54
N PHE A 3 7.03 -25.45 -22.97
CA PHE A 3 6.69 -25.58 -21.55
C PHE A 3 7.84 -25.25 -20.59
N VAL A 4 9.08 -25.57 -20.99
CA VAL A 4 10.28 -25.28 -20.20
C VAL A 4 10.54 -23.78 -20.14
N ILE A 5 10.36 -23.09 -21.27
CA ILE A 5 10.52 -21.64 -21.36
C ILE A 5 9.45 -20.93 -20.51
N ALA A 6 8.20 -21.40 -20.57
CA ALA A 6 7.11 -20.85 -19.76
C ALA A 6 7.38 -21.01 -18.25
N ALA A 7 7.85 -22.19 -17.83
CA ALA A 7 8.20 -22.44 -16.43
C ALA A 7 9.33 -21.52 -15.93
N LEU A 8 10.38 -21.33 -16.73
CA LEU A 8 11.49 -20.43 -16.40
C LEU A 8 11.03 -18.96 -16.29
N LEU A 9 10.17 -18.51 -17.20
CA LEU A 9 9.61 -17.15 -17.16
C LEU A 9 8.71 -16.94 -15.93
N SER A 10 7.90 -17.93 -15.55
CA SER A 10 7.10 -17.87 -14.31
C SER A 10 7.96 -17.83 -13.06
N LEU A 11 9.06 -18.60 -13.02
CA LEU A 11 9.99 -18.61 -11.90
C LEU A 11 10.76 -17.29 -11.77
N ALA A 12 11.15 -16.72 -12.91
CA ALA A 12 11.75 -15.38 -12.97
C ALA A 12 10.76 -14.33 -12.46
N ALA A 13 9.52 -14.33 -12.95
CA ALA A 13 8.50 -13.39 -12.49
C ALA A 13 8.24 -13.50 -10.96
N LEU A 14 8.17 -14.72 -10.42
CA LEU A 14 7.98 -14.94 -8.99
C LEU A 14 9.14 -14.38 -8.16
N SER A 15 10.39 -14.59 -8.60
CA SER A 15 11.57 -14.08 -7.91
C SER A 15 11.63 -12.55 -7.95
N PHE A 16 11.22 -11.91 -9.04
CA PHE A 16 11.05 -10.44 -9.08
C PHE A 16 10.02 -9.96 -8.07
N VAL A 17 8.85 -10.59 -7.98
CA VAL A 17 7.82 -10.20 -6.99
C VAL A 17 8.36 -10.32 -5.57
N LEU A 18 9.09 -11.39 -5.26
CA LEU A 18 9.63 -11.59 -3.91
C LEU A 18 10.74 -10.60 -3.52
N VAL A 19 11.59 -10.18 -4.47
CA VAL A 19 12.68 -9.24 -4.21
C VAL A 19 12.17 -7.80 -4.10
N PHE A 20 11.18 -7.43 -4.91
CA PHE A 20 10.68 -6.05 -5.00
C PHE A 20 9.39 -5.80 -4.20
N SER A 21 8.80 -6.83 -3.57
CA SER A 21 7.68 -6.62 -2.66
C SER A 21 8.19 -6.11 -1.32
N GLU A 22 8.35 -4.80 -1.22
CA GLU A 22 8.50 -4.12 0.07
C GLU A 22 7.21 -4.33 0.86
N LYS A 23 7.31 -5.05 1.99
CA LYS A 23 6.18 -5.21 2.93
C LYS A 23 6.15 -3.97 3.80
N ASP A 24 5.54 -2.91 3.28
CA ASP A 24 5.31 -1.73 4.10
C ASP A 24 4.33 -2.07 5.23
N ASN A 25 4.83 -2.09 6.46
CA ASN A 25 4.03 -2.34 7.67
C ASN A 25 3.35 -1.03 8.11
N TYR A 26 2.46 -0.49 7.28
CA TYR A 26 1.62 0.64 7.65
C TYR A 26 0.16 0.23 7.78
N THR A 27 -0.54 0.85 8.73
CA THR A 27 -2.01 0.84 8.76
C THR A 27 -2.53 2.12 8.10
N ILE A 28 -3.44 1.97 7.13
CA ILE A 28 -4.09 3.12 6.49
C ILE A 28 -5.37 3.45 7.26
N HIS A 29 -5.47 4.69 7.72
CA HIS A 29 -6.65 5.23 8.35
C HIS A 29 -7.27 6.31 7.46
N VAL A 30 -8.53 6.13 7.10
CA VAL A 30 -9.32 7.11 6.34
C VAL A 30 -10.34 7.72 7.27
N GLY A 31 -10.32 9.05 7.41
CA GLY A 31 -11.24 9.73 8.31
C GLY A 31 -11.19 11.25 8.22
N ALA A 32 -12.18 11.87 8.86
CA ALA A 32 -12.27 13.33 8.94
C ALA A 32 -11.42 13.93 10.07
N ARG A 33 -10.91 13.12 10.99
CA ARG A 33 -10.07 13.56 12.11
C ARG A 33 -8.60 13.23 11.84
N THR A 34 -7.75 14.21 12.06
CA THR A 34 -6.29 14.02 12.08
C THR A 34 -5.93 13.12 13.26
N PRO A 35 -5.15 12.03 13.04
CA PRO A 35 -4.65 11.18 14.13
C PRO A 35 -3.83 12.00 15.14
N PRO A 36 -3.77 11.58 16.42
CA PRO A 36 -2.92 12.24 17.41
C PRO A 36 -1.45 12.18 16.99
N THR A 37 -0.69 13.25 17.24
CA THR A 37 0.73 13.37 16.86
C THR A 37 1.61 12.27 17.46
N GLU A 38 1.21 11.74 18.61
CA GLU A 38 1.89 10.64 19.31
C GLU A 38 1.84 9.30 18.53
N ALA A 39 0.86 9.13 17.62
CA ALA A 39 0.73 7.93 16.80
C ALA A 39 1.70 7.89 15.60
N GLY A 40 2.49 8.95 15.37
CA GLY A 40 3.49 8.99 14.29
C GLY A 40 2.90 8.93 12.88
N CYS A 41 1.60 9.17 12.72
CA CYS A 41 0.92 9.06 11.43
C CYS A 41 1.25 10.23 10.50
N ARG A 42 1.53 9.93 9.23
CA ARG A 42 1.76 10.92 8.17
C ARG A 42 0.59 10.93 7.20
N GLN A 43 0.14 12.12 6.81
CA GLN A 43 -0.86 12.25 5.76
C GLN A 43 -0.23 11.86 4.41
N ILE A 44 -0.82 10.88 3.75
CA ILE A 44 -0.37 10.36 2.44
C ILE A 44 -1.33 10.75 1.31
N GLY A 45 -2.52 11.25 1.64
CA GLY A 45 -3.49 11.66 0.64
C GLY A 45 -4.74 12.30 1.22
N GLN A 46 -5.68 12.57 0.32
CA GLN A 46 -7.01 13.05 0.62
C GLN A 46 -8.00 12.33 -0.30
N ASP A 47 -9.19 12.05 0.22
CA ASP A 47 -10.31 11.49 -0.52
C ASP A 47 -11.56 12.37 -0.36
N ARG A 48 -12.54 12.22 -1.24
CA ARG A 48 -13.82 12.93 -1.15
C ARG A 48 -14.97 11.94 -1.09
N THR A 49 -15.87 12.14 -0.13
CA THR A 49 -17.14 11.41 -0.11
C THR A 49 -18.07 11.92 -1.20
N GLU A 50 -19.08 11.10 -1.56
CA GLU A 50 -20.17 11.47 -2.48
C GLU A 50 -20.91 12.74 -2.04
N GLU A 51 -20.90 13.03 -0.74
CA GLU A 51 -21.49 14.24 -0.13
C GLU A 51 -20.58 15.47 -0.22
N GLY A 52 -19.41 15.35 -0.86
CA GLY A 52 -18.42 16.41 -1.03
C GLY A 52 -17.49 16.63 0.16
N LYS A 53 -17.52 15.76 1.18
CA LYS A 53 -16.68 15.91 2.38
C LYS A 53 -15.27 15.41 2.11
N VAL A 54 -14.27 16.23 2.45
CA VAL A 54 -12.85 15.85 2.32
C VAL A 54 -12.44 14.99 3.52
N LEU A 55 -11.87 13.82 3.25
CA LEU A 55 -11.28 12.90 4.22
C LEU A 55 -9.77 12.89 4.04
N GLY A 56 -9.03 12.88 5.15
CA GLY A 56 -7.58 12.68 5.11
C GLY A 56 -7.26 11.19 5.10
N ILE A 57 -6.30 10.78 4.26
CA ILE A 57 -5.73 9.44 4.28
C ILE A 57 -4.40 9.51 5.01
N TYR A 58 -4.28 8.77 6.11
CA TYR A 58 -3.09 8.75 6.95
C TYR A 58 -2.47 7.35 6.96
N SER A 59 -1.15 7.30 6.84
CA SER A 59 -0.32 6.11 7.04
C SER A 59 0.30 6.18 8.42
N CYS A 60 0.02 5.19 9.27
CA CYS A 60 0.59 5.08 10.61
C CYS A 60 1.57 3.90 10.66
N PRO A 61 2.69 4.03 11.39
CA PRO A 61 3.55 2.89 11.70
C PRO A 61 2.74 1.85 12.50
N ALA A 62 2.85 0.57 12.12
CA ALA A 62 2.17 -0.55 12.79
C ALA A 62 2.69 -0.81 14.22
#